data_AF-A0A423F242-F1
#
_entry.id   AF-A0A423F242-F1
#
_cell.length_a   1.000
_cell.length_b   1.000
_cell.length_c   1.000
_cell.angle_alpha   90.00
_cell.angle_beta   90.00
_cell.angle_gamma   90.00
#
_symmetry.space_group_name_H-M   'P 1'
#
loop_
_entity.id
_entity.type
_entity.pdbx_description
1 polymer ?
#
loop_
_entity_poly.entity_id
_entity_poly.type
_entity_poly.pdbx_seq_one_letter_code
_entity_poly.pdbx_strand_id
1 'polypeptide(L)' 'MLGASKDTHPAKHVSAHLLALIAQAPTAVEAWIHNIRAQELILNLQVTEAISKLDGDNLRILYRVALEKRLHKIASA' A
#
# COMPACT_ATOMS: atom_id res chain seq x y z
N MET A 1 18.11 -21.31 17.93
CA MET A 1 17.47 -19.99 17.74
C MET A 1 17.72 -19.56 16.31
N LEU A 2 16.80 -19.89 15.39
CA LEU A 2 16.84 -19.37 14.02
C LEU A 2 16.43 -17.90 14.12
N GLY A 3 17.42 -17.01 14.04
CA GLY A 3 17.19 -15.58 14.05
C GLY A 3 16.18 -15.26 12.97
N ALA A 4 15.04 -14.70 13.39
CA ALA A 4 14.15 -14.00 12.49
C ALA A 4 15.02 -12.97 11.77
N SER A 5 15.41 -13.29 10.53
CA SER A 5 15.89 -12.31 9.57
C SER A 5 14.86 -11.20 9.65
N LYS A 6 15.25 -10.06 10.23
CA LYS A 6 14.43 -8.86 10.20
C LYS A 6 14.25 -8.62 8.72
N ASP A 7 13.06 -8.94 8.24
CA ASP A 7 12.71 -8.90 6.83
C ASP A 7 12.66 -7.43 6.42
N THR A 8 13.84 -6.85 6.21
CA THR A 8 14.13 -5.44 5.95
C THR A 8 14.08 -5.16 4.45
N HIS A 9 13.22 -5.85 3.72
CA HIS A 9 13.02 -5.52 2.31
C HIS A 9 12.50 -4.08 2.24
N PRO A 10 13.22 -3.12 1.61
CA PRO A 10 12.83 -1.70 1.62
C PRO A 10 11.40 -1.47 1.14
N ALA A 11 10.94 -2.29 0.18
CA ALA A 11 9.58 -2.25 -0.33
C ALA A 11 8.49 -2.47 0.73
N LYS A 12 8.76 -3.24 1.79
CA LYS A 12 7.83 -3.46 2.90
C LYS A 12 7.60 -2.18 3.70
N HIS A 13 8.68 -1.44 3.98
CA HIS A 13 8.59 -0.15 4.66
C HIS A 13 7.88 0.89 3.80
N VAL A 14 8.21 0.96 2.50
CA VAL A 14 7.54 1.87 1.56
C VAL A 14 6.06 1.51 1.42
N SER A 15 5.73 0.23 1.34
CA SER A 15 4.34 -0.23 1.25
C SER A 15 3.54 0.13 2.51
N ALA A 16 4.07 -0.16 3.70
CA ALA A 16 3.42 0.22 4.95
C ALA A 16 3.25 1.74 5.08
N HIS A 17 4.25 2.52 4.63
CA HIS A 17 4.18 3.98 4.62
C HIS A 17 3.07 4.49 3.68
N LEU A 18 2.97 3.96 2.46
CA LEU A 18 1.89 4.33 1.52
C LEU A 18 0.51 3.99 2.07
N LEU A 19 0.37 2.85 2.75
CA LEU A 19 -0.89 2.47 3.39
C LEU A 19 -1.27 3.47 4.49
N ALA A 20 -0.30 3.91 5.30
CA ALA A 20 -0.52 4.94 6.32
C ALA A 20 -0.91 6.29 5.71
N LEU A 21 -0.25 6.71 4.61
CA LEU A 21 -0.58 7.94 3.90
C LEU A 21 -2.00 7.92 3.34
N ILE A 22 -2.45 6.80 2.75
CA ILE A 22 -3.85 6.66 2.32
C ILE A 22 -4.79 6.76 3.52
N ALA A 23 -4.51 6.06 4.62
CA ALA A 23 -5.38 6.03 5.79
C ALA A 23 -5.49 7.37 6.53
N GLN A 24 -4.49 8.25 6.38
CA GLN A 24 -4.39 9.54 7.06
C GLN A 24 -4.61 10.74 6.13
N ALA A 25 -4.83 10.51 4.83
CA ALA A 25 -4.95 11.57 3.83
C ALA A 25 -6.02 12.63 4.21
N PRO A 26 -5.68 13.92 4.27
CA PRO A 26 -6.64 14.96 4.64
C PRO A 26 -7.83 15.06 3.67
N THR A 27 -7.55 14.90 2.37
CA THR A 27 -8.54 15.03 1.30
C THR A 27 -8.70 13.75 0.48
N ALA A 28 -9.84 13.63 -0.23
CA ALA A 28 -10.08 12.53 -1.15
C ALA A 28 -9.03 12.49 -2.28
N VAL A 29 -8.61 13.66 -2.78
CA VAL A 29 -7.59 13.79 -3.82
C VAL A 29 -6.26 13.22 -3.35
N GLU A 30 -5.81 13.58 -2.15
CA GLU A 30 -4.56 13.04 -1.58
C GLU A 30 -4.64 11.52 -1.36
N ALA A 31 -5.77 11.01 -0.88
CA ALA A 31 -5.98 9.58 -0.71
C ALA A 31 -5.82 8.82 -2.04
N TRP A 32 -6.38 9.36 -3.13
CA TRP A 32 -6.23 8.80 -4.47
C TRP A 32 -4.79 8.88 -4.99
N ILE A 33 -4.10 10.00 -4.80
CA ILE A 33 -2.68 10.14 -5.20
C ILE A 33 -1.81 9.08 -4.52
N HIS A 34 -2.00 8.87 -3.21
CA HIS A 34 -1.25 7.84 -2.50
C HIS A 34 -1.60 6.42 -2.95
N ASN A 35 -2.87 6.16 -3.30
CA ASN A 35 -3.26 4.88 -3.89
C ASN A 35 -2.62 4.66 -5.27
N ILE A 36 -2.55 5.66 -6.14
CA ILE A 36 -1.87 5.55 -7.45
C ILE A 36 -0.40 5.16 -7.25
N ARG A 37 0.32 5.85 -6.36
CA ARG A 37 1.72 5.52 -6.02
C ARG A 37 1.87 4.09 -5.47
N ALA A 38 0.88 3.62 -4.73
CA ALA A 38 0.86 2.23 -4.25
C ALA A 38 0.67 1.22 -5.39
N GLN A 39 -0.16 1.53 -6.39
CA GLN A 39 -0.31 0.68 -7.58
C GLN A 39 0.97 0.64 -8.43
N GLU A 40 1.64 1.80 -8.59
CA GLU A 40 2.94 1.89 -9.28
C GLU A 40 4.02 1.07 -8.57
N LEU A 41 4.08 1.13 -7.23
CA LEU A 41 5.00 0.30 -6.45
C LEU A 41 4.74 -1.20 -6.68
N ILE A 42 3.48 -1.65 -6.62
CA ILE A 42 3.15 -3.06 -6.84
C ILE A 42 3.56 -3.49 -8.25
N LEU A 43 3.26 -2.68 -9.27
CA LEU A 43 3.64 -2.99 -10.64
C LEU A 43 5.15 -3.14 -10.77
N ASN A 44 5.92 -2.20 -10.23
CA ASN A 44 7.39 -2.25 -10.27
C ASN A 44 7.92 -3.52 -9.58
N LEU A 45 7.40 -3.87 -8.41
CA LEU A 45 7.83 -5.08 -7.69
C LEU A 45 7.47 -6.37 -8.43
N GLN A 46 6.34 -6.40 -9.15
CA GLN A 46 5.97 -7.55 -9.97
C GLN A 46 6.84 -7.66 -11.23
N VAL A 47 7.13 -6.55 -11.89
CA VAL A 47 7.99 -6.51 -13.09
C VAL A 47 9.42 -6.92 -12.77
N THR A 48 9.94 -6.53 -11.60
CA THR A 48 11.28 -6.94 -11.15
C THR A 48 11.29 -8.30 -10.45
N GLU A 49 10.18 -9.05 -10.49
CA GLU A 49 10.01 -10.36 -9.84
C GLU A 49 10.33 -10.36 -8.33
N ALA A 50 10.25 -9.19 -7.68
CA ALA A 50 10.53 -9.02 -6.26
C ALA A 50 9.38 -9.51 -5.38
N ILE A 51 8.17 -9.59 -5.94
CA ILE A 51 7.00 -10.19 -5.30
C ILE A 51 6.25 -11.07 -6.31
N SER A 52 5.56 -12.10 -5.81
CA SER A 52 4.72 -12.93 -6.67
C SER A 52 3.48 -12.16 -7.17
N LYS A 53 2.81 -12.72 -8.18
CA LYS A 53 1.51 -12.20 -8.62
C LYS A 53 0.50 -12.14 -7.46
N LEU A 54 0.44 -13.22 -6.67
CA LEU A 54 -0.46 -13.35 -5.53
C LEU A 54 -0.18 -12.29 -4.46
N ASP A 55 1.09 -12.04 -4.14
CA ASP A 55 1.48 -10.98 -3.19
C ASP A 55 1.06 -9.60 -3.69
N GLY A 56 1.25 -9.32 -4.97
CA GLY A 56 0.79 -8.08 -5.57
C GLY A 56 -0.73 -7.92 -5.50
N ASP A 57 -1.50 -8.97 -5.80
CA ASP A 57 -2.96 -8.94 -5.72
C ASP A 57 -3.46 -8.75 -4.28
N ASN A 58 -2.81 -9.39 -3.31
CA ASN A 58 -3.08 -9.17 -1.88
C ASN A 58 -2.83 -7.70 -1.48
N LEU A 59 -1.72 -7.10 -1.91
CA LEU A 59 -1.43 -5.69 -1.65
C LEU A 59 -2.48 -4.76 -2.29
N ARG A 60 -2.92 -5.05 -3.53
CA ARG A 60 -3.97 -4.27 -4.21
C ARG A 60 -5.26 -4.24 -3.40
N ILE A 61 -5.67 -5.37 -2.84
CA ILE A 61 -6.86 -5.47 -1.98
C ILE A 61 -6.69 -4.61 -0.73
N LEU A 62 -5.54 -4.68 -0.07
CA LEU A 62 -5.27 -3.91 1.15
C LEU A 62 -5.34 -2.39 0.90
N TYR A 63 -4.70 -1.90 -0.15
CA TYR A 63 -4.75 -0.47 -0.50
C TYR A 63 -6.15 -0.03 -0.89
N ARG A 64 -6.89 -0.86 -1.64
CA ARG A 64 -8.28 -0.56 -2.01
C ARG A 64 -9.17 -0.42 -0.77
N VAL A 65 -9.08 -1.35 0.17
CA VAL A 65 -9.86 -1.30 1.42
C VAL A 65 -9.48 -0.08 2.25
N ALA A 66 -8.19 0.27 2.34
CA ALA A 66 -7.76 1.46 3.06
C ALA A 66 -8.31 2.75 2.42
N LEU A 67 -8.28 2.82 1.09
CA LEU A 67 -8.83 3.95 0.33
C LEU A 67 -10.33 4.08 0.53
N GLU A 68 -11.09 3.00 0.35
CA GLU A 68 -12.55 2.98 0.53
C GLU A 68 -12.93 3.46 1.94
N LYS A 69 -12.25 2.95 2.97
CA LYS A 69 -12.44 3.39 4.36
C LYS A 69 -12.14 4.87 4.55
N ARG A 70 -11.06 5.38 3.95
CA ARG A 70 -10.70 6.80 4.12
C ARG A 70 -11.68 7.71 3.39
N LEU A 71 -12.03 7.39 2.14
CA LEU A 71 -13.00 8.17 1.36
C LEU A 71 -14.35 8.23 2.07
N HIS A 72 -14.80 7.12 2.63
CA HIS A 72 -16.04 7.09 3.41
C HIS A 72 -15.96 8.00 4.64
N LYS A 73 -14.86 7.97 5.39
CA LYS A 73 -14.65 8.87 6.54
C LYS A 73 -14.63 10.35 6.14
N ILE A 74 -14.00 10.69 5.02
CA ILE A 74 -13.95 12.07 4.51
C ILE A 74 -15.34 12.55 4.10
N ALA A 75 -16.12 11.70 3.40
CA ALA A 75 -17.46 12.05 2.97
C ALA A 75 -18.48 12.16 4.13
N SER A 76 -18.15 11.58 5.28
CA SER A 76 -19.01 11.57 6.48
C SER A 76 -18.55 12.53 7.57
N ALA A 77 -17.52 13.35 7.31
CA ALA A 77 -16.96 14.35 8.20
C ALA A 77 -17.57 15.73 7.94
#